data_AF-A0A087RW92-F1
#
_entry.id   AF-A0A087RW92-F1
#
_cell.length_a   1.000
_cell.length_b   1.000
_cell.length_c   1.000
_cell.angle_alpha   90.00
_cell.angle_beta   90.00
_cell.angle_gamma   90.00
#
_symmetry.space_group_name_H-M   'P 1'
#
loop_
_entity.id
_entity.type
_entity.pdbx_description
1 polymer ?
#
loop_
_entity_poly.entity_id
_entity_poly.type
_entity_poly.pdbx_seq_one_letter_code
_entity_poly.pdbx_strand_id
1 'polypeptide(L)' 'MDKTILFAGIALVGLGGGFLTAQNFDASLHSAFATGGYLWLAMGGITIGLGLKVKKEKQKQQMMGALR' A
#
# COMPACT_ATOMS: atom_id res chain seq x y z
N MET A 1 12.89 0.11 10.19
CA MET A 1 12.01 -0.62 9.25
C MET A 1 12.38 -0.08 7.89
N ASP A 2 12.73 -0.97 6.97
CA ASP A 2 13.16 -0.58 5.64
C ASP A 2 12.08 0.27 4.96
N LYS A 3 12.45 1.51 4.60
CA LYS A 3 11.57 2.48 3.94
C LYS A 3 10.89 1.87 2.71
N THR A 4 11.51 0.85 2.13
CA THR A 4 11.09 0.01 1.01
C THR A 4 9.69 -0.57 1.17
N ILE A 5 9.23 -0.99 2.36
CA ILE A 5 7.86 -1.52 2.53
C ILE A 5 6.81 -0.42 2.37
N LEU A 6 7.08 0.77 2.93
CA LEU A 6 6.22 1.94 2.79
C LEU A 6 6.18 2.42 1.34
N PHE A 7 7.34 2.48 0.68
CA PHE A 7 7.42 2.83 -0.75
C PHE A 7 6.73 1.80 -1.65
N ALA A 8 6.88 0.50 -1.35
CA ALA A 8 6.17 -0.55 -2.06
C ALA A 8 4.65 -0.40 -1.90
N GLY A 9 4.17 -0.15 -0.69
CA GLY A 9 2.75 0.13 -0.44
C GLY A 9 2.23 1.32 -1.24
N ILE A 10 2.98 2.42 -1.29
CA ILE A 10 2.61 3.61 -2.09
C ILE A 10 2.62 3.31 -3.59
N ALA A 11 3.62 2.57 -4.09
CA ALA A 11 3.69 2.15 -5.49
C ALA A 11 2.51 1.25 -5.88
N LEU A 12 2.10 0.33 -4.99
CA LEU A 12 0.93 -0.54 -5.18
C LEU A 12 -0.37 0.27 -5.26
N VAL A 13 -0.53 1.29 -4.39
CA VAL A 13 -1.67 2.20 -4.45
C VAL A 13 -1.66 3.02 -5.74
N GLY A 14 -0.49 3.50 -6.18
CA GLY A 14 -0.33 4.21 -7.46
C GLY A 14 -0.70 3.35 -8.66
N LEU A 15 -0.29 2.08 -8.67
CA LEU A 15 -0.71 1.10 -9.68
C LEU A 15 -2.23 0.90 -9.65
N GLY A 16 -2.83 0.73 -8.47
CA GLY A 16 -4.29 0.58 -8.34
C GLY A 16 -5.06 1.78 -8.90
N GLY A 17 -4.59 3.01 -8.63
CA GLY A 17 -5.13 4.23 -9.22
C GLY A 17 -4.94 4.31 -10.74
N GLY A 18 -3.79 3.85 -11.25
CA GLY A 18 -3.53 3.72 -12.69
C GLY A 18 -4.49 2.76 -13.38
N PHE A 19 -4.78 1.61 -12.77
CA PHE A 19 -5.77 0.64 -13.28
C PHE A 19 -7.19 1.23 -13.27
N LEU A 20 -7.60 1.90 -12.19
CA LEU A 20 -8.90 2.55 -12.09
C LEU A 20 -9.08 3.72 -13.06
N THR A 21 -8.00 4.42 -13.43
CA THR A 21 -8.06 5.47 -14.45
C THR A 21 -8.05 4.87 -15.86
N ALA A 22 -7.29 3.80 -16.09
CA ALA A 22 -7.25 3.06 -17.36
C ALA A 22 -8.61 2.46 -17.74
N GLN A 23 -9.44 2.07 -16.76
CA GLN A 23 -10.79 1.52 -17.00
C GLN A 23 -11.72 2.47 -17.79
N ASN A 24 -11.44 3.78 -17.80
CA ASN A 24 -12.22 4.78 -18.52
C ASN A 24 -11.80 4.92 -20.00
N PHE A 25 -10.65 4.37 -20.37
CA PHE A 25 -10.13 4.44 -21.74
C PHE A 25 -10.53 3.23 -22.59
N ASP A 26 -10.83 2.08 -21.96
CA ASP A 26 -11.19 0.87 -22.67
C ASP A 26 -12.38 0.13 -22.02
N ALA A 27 -13.55 0.19 -22.66
CA ALA A 27 -14.78 -0.41 -22.16
C ALA A 27 -14.74 -1.95 -22.16
N SER A 28 -13.92 -2.54 -23.05
CA SER A 28 -13.81 -4.00 -23.18
C SER A 28 -13.07 -4.64 -22.00
N LEU A 29 -12.06 -3.93 -21.46
CA LEU A 29 -11.29 -4.34 -20.29
C LEU A 29 -11.78 -3.69 -18.99
N HIS A 30 -12.87 -2.92 -19.01
CA HIS A 30 -13.37 -2.16 -17.86
C HIS A 30 -13.47 -3.02 -16.58
N SER A 31 -14.05 -4.22 -16.69
CA SER A 31 -14.20 -5.12 -15.54
C SER A 31 -12.85 -5.63 -15.00
N ALA A 32 -11.90 -5.94 -15.89
CA ALA A 32 -10.55 -6.38 -15.52
C ALA A 32 -9.72 -5.23 -14.88
N PHE A 33 -9.85 -4.02 -15.42
CA PHE A 33 -9.21 -2.83 -14.86
C PHE A 33 -9.80 -2.43 -13.51
N ALA A 34 -11.12 -2.52 -13.33
CA ALA A 34 -11.78 -2.25 -12.06
C ALA A 34 -11.35 -3.27 -10.99
N THR A 35 -11.47 -4.57 -11.28
CA THR A 35 -11.05 -5.61 -10.33
C THR A 35 -9.56 -5.56 -10.02
N GLY A 36 -8.70 -5.39 -11.03
CA GLY A 36 -7.26 -5.20 -10.84
C GLY A 36 -6.94 -3.96 -10.02
N GLY A 37 -7.61 -2.83 -10.29
CA GLY A 37 -7.44 -1.58 -9.57
C GLY A 37 -7.79 -1.69 -8.09
N TYR A 38 -8.96 -2.26 -7.77
CA TYR A 38 -9.36 -2.51 -6.39
C TYR A 38 -8.43 -3.51 -5.69
N LEU A 39 -7.96 -4.54 -6.38
CA LEU A 39 -7.02 -5.52 -5.83
C LEU A 39 -5.69 -4.86 -5.46
N TRP A 40 -5.11 -4.06 -6.37
CA TRP A 40 -3.87 -3.33 -6.12
C TRP A 40 -4.03 -2.28 -5.01
N LEU A 41 -5.16 -1.58 -4.95
CA LEU A 41 -5.48 -0.64 -3.86
C LEU A 41 -5.58 -1.34 -2.50
N ALA A 42 -6.29 -2.47 -2.42
CA ALA A 42 -6.43 -3.24 -1.19
C ALA A 42 -5.06 -3.75 -0.71
N MET A 43 -4.27 -4.32 -1.62
CA MET A 43 -2.96 -4.88 -1.32
C MET A 43 -1.95 -3.78 -0.93
N GLY A 44 -1.99 -2.64 -1.61
CA GLY A 44 -1.21 -1.45 -1.26
C GLY A 44 -1.58 -0.89 0.11
N GLY A 45 -2.89 -0.77 0.40
CA GLY A 45 -3.39 -0.31 1.70
C GLY A 45 -2.96 -1.21 2.85
N ILE A 46 -3.05 -2.54 2.70
CA ILE A 46 -2.57 -3.50 3.70
C ILE A 46 -1.06 -3.36 3.92
N THR A 47 -0.29 -3.21 2.84
CA THR A 47 1.17 -3.07 2.91
C THR A 47 1.58 -1.79 3.64
N ILE A 48 0.92 -0.66 3.36
CA ILE A 48 1.13 0.59 4.10
C ILE A 48 0.75 0.41 5.57
N GLY A 49 -0.39 -0.21 5.85
CA GLY A 49 -0.88 -0.45 7.21
C GLY A 49 0.09 -1.30 8.04
N LEU A 50 0.61 -2.40 7.48
CA LEU A 50 1.64 -3.23 8.10
C LEU A 50 2.93 -2.45 8.32
N GLY A 51 3.35 -1.65 7.33
CA GLY A 51 4.51 -0.77 7.46
C GLY A 51 4.35 0.24 8.61
N LEU A 52 3.20 0.90 8.71
CA LEU A 52 2.95 1.85 9.80
C LEU A 52 2.91 1.16 11.16
N LYS A 53 2.30 -0.03 11.26
CA LYS A 53 2.23 -0.81 12.51
C LYS A 53 3.62 -1.21 13.00
N VAL A 54 4.45 -1.77 12.12
CA VAL A 54 5.82 -2.18 12.46
C VAL A 54 6.70 -0.97 12.80
N LYS A 55 6.52 0.16 12.12
CA LYS A 55 7.23 1.40 12.47
C LYS A 55 6.87 1.86 13.89
N LYS A 56 5.58 1.81 14.26
CA LYS A 56 5.09 2.18 15.58
C LYS A 56 5.59 1.24 16.68
N GLU A 57 5.61 -0.07 16.42
CA GLU A 57 6.18 -1.06 17.35
C GLU A 57 7.68 -0.85 17.58
N LYS A 58 8.46 -0.59 16.52
CA LYS A 58 9.89 -0.30 16.66
C LYS A 58 10.14 0.97 17.48
N GLN A 59 9.37 2.03 17.27
CA GLN A 59 9.47 3.25 18.09
C GLN A 59 9.12 2.99 19.56
N LYS A 60 8.07 2.21 19.83
CA LYS A 60 7.66 1.85 21.20
C LYS A 60 8.74 1.01 21.92
N GLN A 61 9.38 0.08 21.20
CA GLN A 61 10.49 -0.73 21.72
C GLN A 61 11.74 0.14 22.00
N GLN A 62 12.09 1.06 21.10
CA GLN A 62 13.22 1.98 21.32
C GLN A 62 12.99 2.92 22.51
N MET A 63 11.74 3.40 22.71
CA MET A 63 11.41 4.28 23.83
C MET A 63 11.43 3.54 25.19
N MET A 64 11.01 2.28 25.24
CA MET A 64 11.15 1.46 26.46
C MET A 64 12.58 0.99 26.72
N GLY A 65 13.40 0.80 25.69
CA GLY A 65 14.82 0.49 25.82
C GLY A 65 15.66 1.69 26.30
N ALA A 66 15.27 2.91 25.96
CA ALA A 66 15.93 4.14 26.41
C ALA A 66 15.55 4.58 27.84
N LEU A 67 14.53 3.95 28.44
CA LEU A 67 14.07 4.21 29.81
C LEU A 67 14.64 3.22 30.84
N ARG A 68 15.59 2.36 30.44
CA ARG A 68 16.31 1.42 31.32
C ARG A 68 17.73 1.90 31.56
#